data_AF-A0A7C5B8B9-F1
#
_entry.id   AF-A0A7C5B8B9-F1
#
_cell.length_a   1.000
_cell.length_b   1.000
_cell.length_c   1.000
_cell.angle_alpha   90.00
_cell.angle_beta   90.00
_cell.angle_gamma   90.00
#
_symmetry.space_group_name_H-M   'P 1'
#
loop_
_entity.id
_entity.type
_entity.pdbx_description
1 polymer ?
#
loop_
_entity_poly.entity_id
_entity_poly.type
_entity_poly.pdbx_seq_one_letter_code
_entity_poly.pdbx_strand_id
1 'polypeptide(L)'
;MKIRALSFVFLLIISAFAISGNNFARAQIPNEYTSPNDGSILTLLEISADSPSTVISDGTYHTIRAKITIEPADTLIINAGEKLSFEPYVPSWAQPQIVVKGRIFINGTETQPVVLTRTEFTSSLWLGIQLNGRYSTFHNSSRISNATFEYAGDASNFGLVLNCSSATVENCTFRNCGSSTTLGGALFCLASNCQVRDCNFVGNCFSIRLEDCYDSSITNCSFSNTTFGFADIFYSKISFYNCTFDNASIAINAVFSNISMLKTYLKSDYGINLENSTLHIENSTIVSIESTSLSFILQQNSVVDSLDSIFDKNKVSIVDANSVVNVKWHTSFYTYDEYGNPFPEVELLVTSNQSEISLFTNTGPSALAILEIQEYKLMNANEFYYPPYTVKAWKNTGSDNFTSNNIFVPNCPSDISLTMRALEPNVTIIKNSLARYAIPGDEVNFVVYYNNTGGASSYDVYINDTLP
;
A
#
# COMPACT_ATOMS: atom_id res chain seq x y z
N MET A 1 66.30 61.67 -0.45
CA MET A 1 66.39 60.25 -0.84
C MET A 1 67.21 59.50 0.22
N LYS A 2 66.55 58.83 1.16
CA LYS A 2 67.14 57.91 2.15
C LYS A 2 66.01 57.13 2.80
N ILE A 3 66.00 55.83 2.54
CA ILE A 3 65.08 54.84 3.10
C ILE A 3 65.46 54.63 4.58
N ARG A 4 64.47 54.63 5.47
CA ARG A 4 64.58 54.08 6.83
C ARG A 4 63.43 53.11 7.04
N ALA A 5 63.76 51.82 7.03
CA ALA A 5 62.90 50.75 7.50
C ALA A 5 62.93 50.74 9.04
N LEU A 6 61.76 50.78 9.66
CA LEU A 6 61.56 50.53 11.09
C LEU A 6 61.47 49.01 11.29
N SER A 7 62.44 48.42 11.97
CA SER A 7 62.33 47.07 12.53
C SER A 7 61.70 47.16 13.92
N PHE A 8 60.47 46.66 14.05
CA PHE A 8 59.83 46.40 15.35
C PHE A 8 60.30 45.03 15.86
N VAL A 9 60.95 45.03 17.02
CA VAL A 9 61.34 43.85 17.78
C VAL A 9 60.09 43.31 18.46
N PHE A 10 59.61 42.13 18.06
CA PHE A 10 58.63 41.37 18.82
C PHE A 10 59.38 40.48 19.82
N LEU A 11 59.20 40.80 21.10
CA LEU A 11 59.74 40.06 22.24
C LEU A 11 58.95 38.75 22.38
N LEU A 12 59.59 37.62 22.04
CA LEU A 12 59.02 36.28 22.19
C LEU A 12 59.18 35.84 23.67
N ILE A 13 58.12 35.96 24.47
CA ILE A 13 58.07 35.34 25.81
C ILE A 13 57.77 33.86 25.60
N ILE A 14 58.81 33.02 25.57
CA ILE A 14 58.68 31.57 25.69
C ILE A 14 58.43 31.27 27.18
N SER A 15 57.16 31.21 27.58
CA SER A 15 56.80 30.53 28.82
C SER A 15 56.93 29.03 28.57
N ALA A 16 58.01 28.44 29.07
CA ALA A 16 58.19 27.01 29.18
C ALA A 16 57.13 26.43 30.14
N PHE A 17 55.95 26.09 29.62
CA PHE A 17 55.12 25.09 30.25
C PHE A 17 55.72 23.73 29.91
N ALA A 18 56.31 23.09 30.92
CA ALA A 18 56.59 21.67 30.89
C ALA A 18 55.25 20.94 30.67
N ILE A 19 55.00 20.54 29.43
CA ILE A 19 54.00 19.53 29.12
C ILE A 19 54.58 18.24 29.69
N SER A 20 54.24 17.95 30.95
CA SER A 20 54.31 16.59 31.46
C SER A 20 53.59 15.73 30.45
N GLY A 21 54.26 14.67 29.97
CA GLY A 21 53.75 13.72 28.99
C GLY A 21 52.50 13.01 29.48
N ASN A 22 51.38 13.73 29.51
CA ASN A 22 50.06 13.16 29.42
C ASN A 22 50.02 12.54 28.03
N ASN A 23 50.32 11.24 28.01
CA ASN A 23 49.74 10.33 27.05
C ASN A 23 48.28 10.75 26.87
N PHE A 24 47.99 11.54 25.84
CA PHE A 24 46.71 11.44 25.18
C PHE A 24 46.70 9.99 24.70
N ALA A 25 46.24 9.09 25.58
CA ALA A 25 45.92 7.74 25.23
C ALA A 25 44.93 7.92 24.09
N ARG A 26 45.44 7.76 22.87
CA ARG A 26 44.64 7.77 21.66
C ARG A 26 43.52 6.79 21.98
N ALA A 27 42.29 7.29 22.10
CA ALA A 27 41.16 6.48 22.53
C ALA A 27 41.25 5.18 21.74
N GLN A 28 41.46 4.04 22.42
CA GLN A 28 41.68 2.80 21.67
C GLN A 28 40.45 2.56 20.82
N ILE A 29 40.67 2.29 19.54
CA ILE A 29 39.61 1.89 18.63
C ILE A 29 39.06 0.59 19.21
N PRO A 30 37.76 0.52 19.54
CA PRO A 30 37.15 -0.72 19.99
C PRO A 30 37.42 -1.81 18.96
N ASN A 31 37.85 -2.99 19.42
CA ASN A 31 37.99 -4.13 18.52
C ASN A 31 36.61 -4.48 17.96
N GLU A 32 36.57 -5.03 16.75
CA GLU A 32 35.36 -5.64 16.22
C GLU A 32 35.16 -7.03 16.84
N TYR A 33 33.92 -7.49 16.89
CA TYR A 33 33.58 -8.85 17.30
C TYR A 33 33.16 -9.69 16.09
N THR A 34 33.63 -10.93 16.04
CA THR A 34 33.16 -11.96 15.10
C THR A 34 32.88 -13.22 15.88
N SER A 35 31.69 -13.78 15.71
CA SER A 35 31.27 -15.02 16.37
C SER A 35 32.08 -16.23 15.89
N PRO A 36 32.15 -17.33 16.67
CA PRO A 36 33.07 -18.44 16.43
C PRO A 36 32.74 -19.31 15.20
N ASN A 37 31.53 -19.20 14.64
CA ASN A 37 31.01 -19.99 13.52
C ASN A 37 30.91 -21.50 13.82
N ASP A 38 30.42 -21.86 15.00
CA ASP A 38 30.33 -23.24 15.49
C ASP A 38 28.90 -23.70 15.82
N GLY A 39 27.90 -22.87 15.49
CA GLY A 39 26.50 -23.14 15.83
C GLY A 39 26.05 -22.45 17.11
N SER A 40 26.88 -21.58 17.68
CA SER A 40 26.59 -20.87 18.93
C SER A 40 25.32 -20.02 18.83
N ILE A 41 24.59 -20.00 19.93
CA ILE A 41 23.50 -19.06 20.18
C ILE A 41 24.05 -18.05 21.18
N LEU A 42 24.12 -16.79 20.77
CA LEU A 42 24.77 -15.72 21.50
C LEU A 42 23.76 -14.65 21.91
N THR A 43 23.98 -14.07 23.08
CA THR A 43 23.33 -12.86 23.58
C THR A 43 24.31 -11.70 23.62
N LEU A 44 23.82 -10.47 23.74
CA LEU A 44 24.70 -9.30 23.90
C LEU A 44 25.49 -9.32 25.21
N LEU A 45 24.97 -9.96 26.25
CA LEU A 45 25.68 -10.13 27.52
C LEU A 45 26.90 -11.07 27.35
N GLU A 46 26.75 -12.16 26.60
CA GLU A 46 27.86 -13.08 26.29
C GLU A 46 28.91 -12.41 25.39
N ILE A 47 28.47 -11.67 24.37
CA ILE A 47 29.39 -10.88 23.52
C ILE A 47 30.13 -9.83 24.35
N SER A 48 29.47 -9.20 25.33
CA SER A 48 30.11 -8.22 26.23
C SER A 48 31.16 -8.88 27.14
N ALA A 49 30.92 -10.11 27.59
CA ALA A 49 31.88 -10.87 28.39
C ALA A 49 33.12 -11.28 27.58
N ASP A 50 32.93 -11.68 26.31
CA ASP A 50 34.03 -12.08 25.42
C ASP A 50 34.80 -10.87 24.84
N SER A 51 34.08 -9.79 24.51
CA SER A 51 34.62 -8.60 23.87
C SER A 51 34.08 -7.30 24.50
N PRO A 52 34.51 -6.96 25.73
CA PRO A 52 34.01 -5.81 26.48
C PRO A 52 34.38 -4.45 25.88
N SER A 53 35.35 -4.41 24.96
CA SER A 53 35.60 -3.20 24.17
C SER A 53 34.50 -2.95 23.13
N THR A 54 33.91 -4.01 22.56
CA THR A 54 32.89 -3.94 21.50
C THR A 54 31.52 -3.64 22.06
N VAL A 55 31.15 -4.34 23.14
CA VAL A 55 29.86 -4.23 23.81
C VAL A 55 30.07 -4.00 25.29
N ILE A 56 29.53 -2.90 25.81
CA ILE A 56 29.43 -2.65 27.25
C ILE A 56 28.01 -2.95 27.66
N SER A 57 27.81 -3.89 28.58
CA SER A 57 26.49 -4.38 28.97
C SER A 57 26.30 -4.35 30.49
N ASP A 58 25.12 -3.93 30.94
CA ASP A 58 24.63 -4.17 32.31
C ASP A 58 23.56 -5.28 32.37
N GLY A 59 23.28 -5.92 31.24
CA GLY A 59 22.26 -6.96 31.07
C GLY A 59 20.93 -6.46 30.51
N THR A 60 20.60 -5.17 30.64
CA THR A 60 19.41 -4.56 30.03
C THR A 60 19.76 -3.48 29.02
N TYR A 61 20.82 -2.72 29.31
CA TYR A 61 21.37 -1.69 28.44
C TYR A 61 22.70 -2.17 27.86
N HIS A 62 22.82 -2.06 26.54
CA HIS A 62 24.00 -2.45 25.79
C HIS A 62 24.51 -1.26 24.98
N THR A 63 25.74 -0.83 25.22
CA THR A 63 26.41 0.16 24.39
C THR A 63 27.28 -0.56 23.37
N ILE A 64 26.97 -0.39 22.08
CA ILE A 64 27.68 -0.98 20.95
C ILE A 64 28.67 0.04 20.41
N ARG A 65 29.97 -0.27 20.45
CA ARG A 65 31.05 0.66 20.11
C ARG A 65 31.82 0.29 18.84
N ALA A 66 31.64 -0.93 18.34
CA ALA A 66 32.24 -1.42 17.10
C ALA A 66 31.32 -2.43 16.39
N LYS A 67 31.74 -2.88 15.21
CA LYS A 67 31.02 -3.88 14.41
C LYS A 67 30.93 -5.23 15.14
N ILE A 68 29.74 -5.81 15.11
CA ILE A 68 29.47 -7.19 15.53
C ILE A 68 29.17 -8.00 14.27
N THR A 69 29.88 -9.10 14.05
CA THR A 69 29.65 -10.03 12.94
C THR A 69 29.17 -11.37 13.48
N ILE A 70 27.99 -11.81 13.06
CA ILE A 70 27.45 -13.14 13.36
C ILE A 70 27.68 -14.02 12.13
N GLU A 71 28.55 -15.01 12.27
CA GLU A 71 28.94 -15.94 11.19
C GLU A 71 27.80 -16.93 10.83
N PRO A 72 27.85 -17.58 9.65
CA PRO A 72 26.74 -18.33 9.07
C PRO A 72 26.11 -19.42 9.95
N ALA A 73 26.89 -20.10 10.79
CA ALA A 73 26.38 -21.15 11.67
C ALA A 73 25.69 -20.60 12.93
N ASP A 74 26.00 -19.37 13.33
CA ASP A 74 25.65 -18.83 14.63
C ASP A 74 24.33 -18.04 14.62
N THR A 75 23.84 -17.71 15.80
CA THR A 75 22.59 -16.98 15.99
C THR A 75 22.74 -15.95 17.09
N LEU A 76 22.34 -14.71 16.82
CA LEU A 76 22.23 -13.66 17.83
C LEU A 76 20.79 -13.56 18.34
N ILE A 77 20.62 -13.56 19.66
CA ILE A 77 19.36 -13.30 20.35
C ILE A 77 19.46 -11.96 21.09
N ILE A 78 18.47 -11.11 20.86
CA ILE A 78 18.23 -9.88 21.62
C ILE A 78 16.91 -10.08 22.37
N ASN A 79 16.98 -10.06 23.70
CA ASN A 79 15.85 -10.43 24.56
C ASN A 79 14.86 -9.27 24.75
N ALA A 80 13.64 -9.61 25.14
CA ALA A 80 12.60 -8.64 25.44
C ALA A 80 13.08 -7.60 26.46
N GLY A 81 12.79 -6.32 26.19
CA GLY A 81 13.14 -5.20 27.07
C GLY A 81 14.59 -4.74 27.01
N GLU A 82 15.47 -5.41 26.25
CA GLU A 82 16.84 -4.94 26.03
C GLU A 82 16.86 -3.63 25.23
N LYS A 83 17.82 -2.77 25.56
CA LYS A 83 18.04 -1.48 24.91
C LYS A 83 19.47 -1.37 24.41
N LEU A 84 19.62 -1.18 23.11
CA LEU A 84 20.89 -1.04 22.43
C LEU A 84 21.12 0.43 22.08
N SER A 85 22.27 0.94 22.50
CA SER A 85 22.74 2.28 22.18
C SER A 85 24.02 2.18 21.35
N PHE A 86 23.98 2.68 20.13
CA PHE A 86 25.12 2.70 19.22
C PHE A 86 25.93 3.99 19.43
N GLU A 87 27.18 3.83 19.88
CA GLU A 87 28.10 4.95 20.12
C GLU A 87 28.94 5.18 18.86
N PRO A 88 28.72 6.28 18.12
CA PRO A 88 29.52 6.55 16.93
C PRO A 88 30.96 6.78 17.33
N TYR A 89 31.85 6.10 16.63
CA TYR A 89 33.27 6.19 16.85
C TYR A 89 33.92 7.06 15.77
N VAL A 90 34.93 7.84 16.17
CA VAL A 90 35.77 8.61 15.25
C VAL A 90 37.09 7.86 15.09
N PRO A 91 37.46 7.45 13.88
CA PRO A 91 37.00 7.97 12.59
C PRO A 91 35.73 7.31 12.04
N SER A 92 34.99 8.09 11.24
CA SER A 92 33.64 7.78 10.72
C SER A 92 33.50 6.49 9.91
N TRP A 93 34.61 5.84 9.53
CA TRP A 93 34.60 4.56 8.83
C TRP A 93 34.48 3.34 9.77
N ALA A 94 34.67 3.52 11.09
CA ALA A 94 34.55 2.47 12.11
C ALA A 94 33.24 2.57 12.90
N GLN A 95 32.14 2.90 12.22
CA GLN A 95 30.85 3.05 12.91
C GLN A 95 30.31 1.70 13.40
N PRO A 96 29.64 1.70 14.57
CA PRO A 96 29.06 0.49 15.12
C PRO A 96 27.88 0.03 14.25
N GLN A 97 27.82 -1.28 14.02
CA GLN A 97 26.80 -1.94 13.20
C GLN A 97 26.71 -3.41 13.59
N ILE A 98 25.60 -4.06 13.24
CA ILE A 98 25.46 -5.52 13.39
C ILE A 98 25.35 -6.13 11.99
N VAL A 99 26.30 -6.99 11.64
CA VAL A 99 26.30 -7.75 10.39
C VAL A 99 25.99 -9.21 10.70
N VAL A 100 24.92 -9.73 10.15
CA VAL A 100 24.43 -11.08 10.40
C VAL A 100 24.52 -11.88 9.11
N LYS A 101 25.47 -12.81 9.07
CA LYS A 101 25.55 -13.86 8.05
C LYS A 101 24.83 -15.13 8.49
N GLY A 102 24.64 -15.32 9.80
CA GLY A 102 23.86 -16.41 10.39
C GLY A 102 22.38 -16.05 10.53
N ARG A 103 21.89 -16.03 11.77
CA ARG A 103 20.50 -15.65 12.11
C ARG A 103 20.48 -14.59 13.20
N ILE A 104 19.39 -13.82 13.25
CA ILE A 104 19.09 -12.94 14.37
C ILE A 104 17.64 -13.08 14.81
N PHE A 105 17.44 -13.09 16.12
CA PHE A 105 16.14 -13.06 16.77
C PHE A 105 16.06 -11.84 17.69
N ILE A 106 15.23 -10.87 17.32
CA ILE A 106 14.90 -9.74 18.20
C ILE A 106 13.52 -10.03 18.77
N ASN A 107 13.48 -10.43 20.03
CA ASN A 107 12.31 -11.02 20.68
C ASN A 107 11.63 -10.03 21.62
N GLY A 108 11.30 -8.83 21.13
CA GLY A 108 10.53 -7.88 21.92
C GLY A 108 9.13 -8.40 22.21
N THR A 109 8.48 -7.80 23.21
CA THR A 109 7.04 -7.97 23.47
C THR A 109 6.36 -6.61 23.53
N GLU A 110 5.03 -6.58 23.45
CA GLU A 110 4.25 -5.33 23.59
C GLU A 110 4.57 -4.58 24.90
N THR A 111 4.73 -5.31 26.00
CA THR A 111 5.05 -4.73 27.32
C THR A 111 6.54 -4.49 27.55
N GLN A 112 7.41 -5.18 26.82
CA GLN A 112 8.86 -5.08 26.92
C GLN A 112 9.47 -5.07 25.51
N PRO A 113 9.29 -3.96 24.76
CA PRO A 113 9.83 -3.84 23.42
C PRO A 113 11.36 -3.74 23.48
N VAL A 114 12.02 -4.19 22.42
CA VAL A 114 13.45 -3.93 22.22
C VAL A 114 13.62 -2.53 21.62
N VAL A 115 14.58 -1.75 22.10
CA VAL A 115 14.89 -0.43 21.54
C VAL A 115 16.32 -0.41 21.00
N LEU A 116 16.49 -0.04 19.74
CA LEU A 116 17.78 0.15 19.09
C LEU A 116 17.90 1.61 18.67
N THR A 117 18.82 2.35 19.29
CA THR A 117 18.95 3.79 19.11
C THR A 117 20.41 4.22 19.18
N ARG A 118 20.69 5.49 18.91
CA ARG A 118 22.02 6.07 19.10
C ARG A 118 22.19 6.65 20.50
N THR A 119 23.44 6.88 20.91
CA THR A 119 23.73 7.71 22.09
C THR A 119 23.23 9.15 21.91
N GLU A 120 22.54 9.70 22.93
CA GLU A 120 21.83 11.00 22.90
C GLU A 120 22.69 12.22 22.49
N PHE A 121 24.02 12.10 22.57
CA PHE A 121 24.96 13.21 22.37
C PHE A 121 25.51 13.32 20.95
N THR A 122 25.02 12.53 20.01
CA THR A 122 25.65 12.42 18.68
C THR A 122 24.67 12.77 17.57
N SER A 123 25.09 13.67 16.67
CA SER A 123 24.29 14.05 15.50
C SER A 123 24.30 13.00 14.40
N SER A 124 25.22 12.02 14.46
CA SER A 124 25.34 10.94 13.49
C SER A 124 24.31 9.83 13.72
N LEU A 125 23.83 9.26 12.62
CA LEU A 125 23.02 8.05 12.62
C LEU A 125 23.95 6.83 12.81
N TRP A 126 23.42 5.71 13.27
CA TRP A 126 24.17 4.43 13.29
C TRP A 126 23.88 3.62 12.02
N LEU A 127 24.78 2.72 11.64
CA LEU A 127 24.73 2.06 10.32
C LEU A 127 23.64 0.99 10.16
N GLY A 128 22.85 0.72 11.20
CA GLY A 128 21.78 -0.28 11.13
C GLY A 128 22.25 -1.71 11.37
N ILE A 129 21.33 -2.64 11.09
CA ILE A 129 21.55 -4.08 11.08
C ILE A 129 21.53 -4.57 9.63
N GLN A 130 22.51 -5.37 9.23
CA GLN A 130 22.60 -5.94 7.88
C GLN A 130 22.50 -7.46 7.95
N LEU A 131 21.45 -8.03 7.37
CA LEU A 131 21.32 -9.47 7.16
C LEU A 131 21.86 -9.81 5.78
N ASN A 132 23.06 -10.39 5.76
CA ASN A 132 23.82 -10.67 4.55
C ASN A 132 23.82 -12.17 4.29
N GLY A 133 22.91 -12.60 3.42
CA GLY A 133 22.85 -13.98 2.97
C GLY A 133 23.64 -14.24 1.68
N ARG A 134 23.36 -15.39 1.06
CA ARG A 134 23.91 -15.77 -0.26
C ARG A 134 22.77 -16.07 -1.22
N TYR A 135 22.99 -15.78 -2.50
CA TYR A 135 22.03 -15.86 -3.62
C TYR A 135 21.40 -17.25 -3.90
N SER A 136 21.55 -18.22 -3.01
CA SER A 136 20.98 -19.57 -3.10
C SER A 136 20.60 -20.18 -1.74
N THR A 137 20.97 -19.53 -0.64
CA THR A 137 20.69 -19.96 0.73
C THR A 137 20.16 -18.74 1.47
N PHE A 138 18.94 -18.34 1.15
CA PHE A 138 18.26 -17.31 1.93
C PHE A 138 18.22 -17.76 3.39
N HIS A 139 18.62 -16.88 4.29
CA HIS A 139 18.58 -17.15 5.72
C HIS A 139 17.13 -16.98 6.22
N ASN A 140 16.27 -17.92 5.82
CA ASN A 140 14.80 -17.96 6.03
C ASN A 140 14.37 -18.15 7.49
N SER A 141 15.03 -17.48 8.43
CA SER A 141 14.74 -17.67 9.84
C SER A 141 15.04 -16.49 10.73
N SER A 142 15.56 -15.37 10.23
CA SER A 142 15.65 -14.18 11.08
C SER A 142 14.25 -13.63 11.37
N ARG A 143 14.00 -13.28 12.63
CA ARG A 143 12.72 -12.73 13.08
C ARG A 143 12.95 -11.52 13.95
N ILE A 144 12.19 -10.48 13.69
CA ILE A 144 12.28 -9.21 14.40
C ILE A 144 10.87 -8.84 14.83
N SER A 145 10.61 -8.88 16.13
CA SER A 145 9.30 -8.62 16.70
C SER A 145 9.34 -7.56 17.81
N ASN A 146 8.34 -6.67 17.82
CA ASN A 146 8.16 -5.63 18.84
C ASN A 146 9.45 -4.84 19.13
N ALA A 147 10.12 -4.41 18.07
CA ALA A 147 11.36 -3.65 18.15
C ALA A 147 11.16 -2.22 17.65
N THR A 148 11.87 -1.27 18.26
CA THR A 148 11.94 0.11 17.78
C THR A 148 13.35 0.40 17.26
N PHE A 149 13.45 0.74 15.98
CA PHE A 149 14.67 1.24 15.34
C PHE A 149 14.59 2.75 15.25
N GLU A 150 15.55 3.44 15.85
CA GLU A 150 15.58 4.90 15.89
C GLU A 150 16.91 5.45 15.38
N TYR A 151 16.85 6.52 14.58
CA TYR A 151 18.06 7.23 14.15
C TYR A 151 19.09 6.30 13.49
N ALA A 152 18.58 5.29 12.79
CA ALA A 152 19.35 4.24 12.14
C ALA A 152 19.45 4.51 10.63
N GLY A 153 20.46 3.96 9.97
CA GLY A 153 20.72 4.15 8.54
C GLY A 153 21.34 5.52 8.27
N ASP A 154 22.63 5.56 7.96
CA ASP A 154 23.34 6.80 7.68
C ASP A 154 23.09 7.32 6.25
N ALA A 155 24.00 8.12 5.70
CA ALA A 155 23.87 8.58 4.34
C ALA A 155 23.87 7.44 3.29
N SER A 156 24.49 6.31 3.58
CA SER A 156 24.68 5.21 2.63
C SER A 156 23.98 3.92 3.05
N ASN A 157 23.24 3.94 4.16
CA ASN A 157 22.71 2.72 4.77
C ASN A 157 21.27 2.87 5.26
N PHE A 158 20.65 1.73 5.56
CA PHE A 158 19.32 1.66 6.13
C PHE A 158 19.38 1.11 7.56
N GLY A 159 18.36 1.41 8.36
CA GLY A 159 18.27 0.89 9.72
C GLY A 159 18.22 -0.64 9.77
N LEU A 160 17.57 -1.25 8.79
CA LEU A 160 17.58 -2.69 8.55
C LEU A 160 17.82 -2.96 7.06
N VAL A 161 18.84 -3.74 6.74
CA VAL A 161 19.15 -4.20 5.38
C VAL A 161 18.99 -5.70 5.31
N LEU A 162 18.25 -6.16 4.29
CA LEU A 162 18.12 -7.55 3.89
C LEU A 162 18.79 -7.70 2.53
N ASN A 163 20.01 -8.25 2.50
CA ASN A 163 20.74 -8.49 1.27
C ASN A 163 20.91 -9.99 1.03
N CYS A 164 20.34 -10.49 -0.07
CA CYS A 164 20.26 -11.92 -0.39
C CYS A 164 19.77 -12.77 0.79
N SER A 165 18.83 -12.24 1.58
CA SER A 165 18.33 -12.81 2.82
C SER A 165 16.82 -12.70 2.91
N SER A 166 16.26 -13.10 4.04
CA SER A 166 14.83 -12.94 4.30
C SER A 166 14.61 -12.80 5.80
N ALA A 167 13.56 -12.05 6.14
CA ALA A 167 13.16 -11.85 7.52
C ALA A 167 11.66 -11.62 7.60
N THR A 168 11.10 -12.04 8.73
CA THR A 168 9.80 -11.55 9.17
C THR A 168 10.03 -10.40 10.14
N VAL A 169 9.42 -9.24 9.83
CA VAL A 169 9.46 -8.03 10.65
C VAL A 169 8.04 -7.72 11.08
N GLU A 170 7.74 -7.85 12.37
CA GLU A 170 6.38 -7.74 12.89
C GLU A 170 6.29 -6.79 14.09
N ASN A 171 5.21 -6.00 14.17
CA ASN A 171 4.96 -5.09 15.30
C ASN A 171 6.12 -4.14 15.61
N CYS A 172 6.88 -3.74 14.58
CA CYS A 172 8.06 -2.90 14.76
C CYS A 172 7.76 -1.43 14.45
N THR A 173 8.52 -0.54 15.09
CA THR A 173 8.52 0.89 14.76
C THR A 173 9.87 1.29 14.19
N PHE A 174 9.89 1.89 13.01
CA PHE A 174 11.06 2.54 12.44
C PHE A 174 10.84 4.04 12.44
N ARG A 175 11.68 4.78 13.17
CA ARG A 175 11.50 6.23 13.29
C ARG A 175 12.77 7.03 13.13
N ASN A 176 12.66 8.15 12.41
CA ASN A 176 13.76 9.08 12.16
C ASN A 176 15.00 8.38 11.57
N CYS A 177 14.79 7.36 10.75
CA CYS A 177 15.86 6.62 10.07
C CYS A 177 16.23 7.27 8.73
N GLY A 178 17.49 7.11 8.33
CA GLY A 178 18.04 7.68 7.10
C GLY A 178 18.46 9.15 7.25
N SER A 179 19.43 9.56 6.43
CA SER A 179 19.81 10.97 6.28
C SER A 179 19.09 11.60 5.10
N SER A 180 18.64 12.84 5.24
CA SER A 180 17.90 13.60 4.23
C SER A 180 18.72 14.03 3.00
N THR A 181 19.93 13.49 2.82
CA THR A 181 20.87 13.92 1.78
C THR A 181 21.14 12.85 0.74
N THR A 182 20.64 11.63 0.94
CA THR A 182 21.09 10.42 0.24
C THR A 182 20.07 9.27 0.36
N LEU A 183 20.36 8.12 -0.25
CA LEU A 183 19.46 6.96 -0.38
C LEU A 183 19.21 6.16 0.92
N GLY A 184 19.61 6.64 2.10
CA GLY A 184 19.45 5.91 3.36
C GLY A 184 18.02 5.98 3.92
N GLY A 185 17.59 4.97 4.68
CA GLY A 185 16.22 4.89 5.18
C GLY A 185 16.01 3.91 6.33
N ALA A 186 14.76 3.49 6.53
CA ALA A 186 14.39 2.54 7.58
C ALA A 186 14.68 1.08 7.17
N LEU A 187 14.10 0.60 6.07
CA LEU A 187 14.26 -0.78 5.62
C LEU A 187 14.68 -0.85 4.15
N PHE A 188 15.71 -1.64 3.85
CA PHE A 188 16.12 -1.96 2.48
C PHE A 188 16.16 -3.46 2.27
N CYS A 189 15.60 -3.92 1.16
CA CYS A 189 15.58 -5.32 0.75
C CYS A 189 16.16 -5.40 -0.67
N LEU A 190 17.23 -6.19 -0.84
CA LEU A 190 17.92 -6.39 -2.10
C LEU A 190 18.03 -7.88 -2.41
N ALA A 191 17.51 -8.30 -3.56
CA ALA A 191 17.50 -9.69 -4.01
C ALA A 191 17.01 -10.63 -2.91
N SER A 192 15.94 -10.22 -2.21
CA SER A 192 15.52 -10.77 -0.92
C SER A 192 14.00 -10.80 -0.82
N ASN A 193 13.46 -11.60 0.10
CA ASN A 193 12.03 -11.60 0.39
C ASN A 193 11.79 -11.16 1.83
N CYS A 194 11.01 -10.11 2.02
CA CYS A 194 10.62 -9.61 3.34
C CYS A 194 9.13 -9.78 3.57
N GLN A 195 8.77 -10.20 4.78
CA GLN A 195 7.40 -10.16 5.28
C GLN A 195 7.33 -9.10 6.36
N VAL A 196 6.72 -7.96 6.06
CA VAL A 196 6.56 -6.84 6.99
C VAL A 196 5.10 -6.75 7.38
N ARG A 197 4.78 -6.83 8.67
CA ARG A 197 3.40 -6.71 9.13
C ARG A 197 3.24 -5.95 10.41
N ASP A 198 2.13 -5.22 10.51
CA ASP A 198 1.73 -4.50 11.73
C ASP A 198 2.81 -3.50 12.19
N CYS A 199 3.59 -2.96 11.24
CA CYS A 199 4.70 -2.05 11.51
C CYS A 199 4.32 -0.59 11.29
N ASN A 200 5.01 0.30 12.00
CA ASN A 200 4.88 1.75 11.86
C ASN A 200 6.20 2.38 11.40
N PHE A 201 6.14 3.20 10.37
CA PHE A 201 7.27 3.91 9.81
C PHE A 201 6.98 5.42 9.87
N VAL A 202 7.75 6.17 10.67
CA VAL A 202 7.45 7.58 10.94
C VAL A 202 8.69 8.47 10.88
N GLY A 203 8.62 9.57 10.12
CA GLY A 203 9.70 10.56 10.09
C GLY A 203 10.98 10.07 9.40
N ASN A 204 10.89 9.03 8.58
CA ASN A 204 12.05 8.45 7.90
C ASN A 204 12.36 9.19 6.61
N CYS A 205 13.63 9.18 6.19
CA CYS A 205 14.03 9.69 4.88
C CYS A 205 13.39 8.87 3.75
N PHE A 206 13.70 7.57 3.72
CA PHE A 206 12.97 6.51 3.03
C PHE A 206 12.42 5.54 4.07
N SER A 207 11.18 5.06 3.89
CA SER A 207 10.64 4.05 4.81
C SER A 207 11.03 2.64 4.38
N ILE A 208 10.79 2.30 3.11
CA ILE A 208 11.07 0.99 2.55
C ILE A 208 11.71 1.18 1.17
N ARG A 209 12.72 0.38 0.85
CA ARG A 209 13.25 0.24 -0.51
C ARG A 209 13.36 -1.24 -0.84
N LEU A 210 12.85 -1.64 -2.00
CA LEU A 210 12.85 -3.02 -2.47
C LEU A 210 13.51 -3.07 -3.85
N GLU A 211 14.53 -3.90 -3.99
CA GLU A 211 15.26 -4.13 -5.23
C GLU A 211 15.36 -5.64 -5.49
N ASP A 212 14.96 -6.10 -6.67
CA ASP A 212 15.00 -7.53 -7.05
C ASP A 212 14.27 -8.48 -6.06
N CYS A 213 13.17 -8.01 -5.46
CA CYS A 213 12.39 -8.75 -4.46
C CYS A 213 11.13 -9.35 -5.10
N TYR A 214 10.96 -10.67 -5.17
CA TYR A 214 9.90 -11.28 -5.99
C TYR A 214 8.67 -11.78 -5.22
N ASP A 215 8.80 -12.03 -3.92
CA ASP A 215 7.71 -12.54 -3.06
C ASP A 215 7.67 -11.80 -1.71
N SER A 216 7.87 -10.48 -1.74
CA SER A 216 7.75 -9.66 -0.53
C SER A 216 6.30 -9.27 -0.26
N SER A 217 5.92 -9.12 1.00
CA SER A 217 4.59 -8.66 1.40
C SER A 217 4.66 -7.63 2.54
N ILE A 218 3.78 -6.64 2.46
CA ILE A 218 3.66 -5.55 3.43
C ILE A 218 2.18 -5.45 3.83
N THR A 219 1.87 -5.74 5.09
CA THR A 219 0.49 -5.94 5.56
C THR A 219 0.22 -5.10 6.81
N ASN A 220 -0.93 -4.44 6.92
CA ASN A 220 -1.32 -3.68 8.11
C ASN A 220 -0.27 -2.65 8.58
N CYS A 221 0.50 -2.08 7.66
CA CYS A 221 1.56 -1.14 8.01
C CYS A 221 1.09 0.32 7.86
N SER A 222 1.67 1.20 8.65
CA SER A 222 1.44 2.65 8.55
C SER A 222 2.73 3.40 8.26
N PHE A 223 2.62 4.41 7.41
CA PHE A 223 3.74 5.18 6.89
C PHE A 223 3.39 6.66 6.96
N SER A 224 4.19 7.43 7.68
CA SER A 224 3.91 8.85 7.89
C SER A 224 5.15 9.74 7.88
N ASN A 225 4.98 10.95 7.34
CA ASN A 225 6.00 12.01 7.37
C ASN A 225 7.36 11.58 6.77
N THR A 226 7.33 10.99 5.58
CA THR A 226 8.56 10.59 4.87
C THR A 226 9.08 11.72 3.98
N THR A 227 10.41 11.88 3.89
CA THR A 227 11.01 13.02 3.17
C THR A 227 11.12 12.80 1.65
N PHE A 228 11.64 11.65 1.19
CA PHE A 228 11.96 11.43 -0.24
C PHE A 228 11.07 10.43 -0.95
N GLY A 229 10.29 9.66 -0.20
CA GLY A 229 9.42 8.62 -0.74
C GLY A 229 9.22 7.54 0.30
N PHE A 230 8.06 6.90 0.29
CA PHE A 230 7.77 5.82 1.22
C PHE A 230 8.41 4.51 0.74
N ALA A 231 7.98 4.00 -0.42
CA ALA A 231 8.46 2.78 -1.02
C ALA A 231 8.99 3.06 -2.40
N ASP A 232 10.25 2.72 -2.56
CA ASP A 232 10.92 2.72 -3.86
C ASP A 232 11.14 1.26 -4.26
N ILE A 233 10.43 0.83 -5.30
CA ILE A 233 10.26 -0.58 -5.65
C ILE A 233 10.81 -0.78 -7.05
N PHE A 234 12.01 -1.36 -7.16
CA PHE A 234 12.68 -1.62 -8.43
C PHE A 234 12.78 -3.12 -8.69
N TYR A 235 12.41 -3.55 -9.89
CA TYR A 235 12.57 -4.95 -10.32
C TYR A 235 11.99 -5.97 -9.30
N SER A 236 11.05 -5.52 -8.47
CA SER A 236 10.42 -6.29 -7.39
C SER A 236 8.92 -6.50 -7.59
N LYS A 237 8.43 -7.71 -7.34
CA LYS A 237 7.00 -8.01 -7.19
C LYS A 237 6.62 -8.00 -5.72
N ILE A 238 5.67 -7.13 -5.37
CA ILE A 238 5.27 -6.87 -3.99
C ILE A 238 3.75 -6.89 -3.86
N SER A 239 3.29 -7.31 -2.69
CA SER A 239 1.89 -7.20 -2.26
C SER A 239 1.76 -6.25 -1.07
N PHE A 240 0.94 -5.20 -1.23
CA PHE A 240 0.50 -4.36 -0.13
C PHE A 240 -0.93 -4.72 0.26
N TYR A 241 -1.20 -4.90 1.55
CA TYR A 241 -2.54 -5.15 2.06
C TYR A 241 -2.83 -4.28 3.29
N ASN A 242 -3.97 -3.58 3.27
CA ASN A 242 -4.47 -2.80 4.42
C ASN A 242 -3.42 -1.83 4.99
N CYS A 243 -2.71 -1.14 4.11
CA CYS A 243 -1.65 -0.20 4.49
C CYS A 243 -2.14 1.25 4.40
N THR A 244 -1.65 2.10 5.30
CA THR A 244 -1.96 3.53 5.33
C THR A 244 -0.74 4.38 5.07
N PHE A 245 -0.86 5.33 4.15
CA PHE A 245 0.16 6.28 3.71
C PHE A 245 -0.32 7.70 3.99
N ASP A 246 0.30 8.38 4.95
CA ASP A 246 0.01 9.76 5.28
C ASP A 246 1.22 10.64 4.97
N ASN A 247 1.08 11.54 3.99
CA ASN A 247 2.18 12.35 3.48
C ASN A 247 3.38 11.48 3.03
N ALA A 248 3.06 10.51 2.17
CA ALA A 248 3.98 9.49 1.70
C ALA A 248 3.61 9.06 0.27
N SER A 249 4.62 8.80 -0.56
CA SER A 249 4.46 8.39 -1.96
C SER A 249 5.02 6.99 -2.24
N ILE A 250 4.41 6.28 -3.19
CA ILE A 250 4.86 4.98 -3.69
C ILE A 250 5.46 5.19 -5.08
N ALA A 251 6.68 4.71 -5.30
CA ALA A 251 7.31 4.63 -6.60
C ALA A 251 7.53 3.16 -6.98
N ILE A 252 7.05 2.77 -8.17
CA ILE A 252 7.13 1.40 -8.69
C ILE A 252 7.79 1.45 -10.06
N ASN A 253 8.91 0.75 -10.22
CA ASN A 253 9.73 0.76 -11.42
C ASN A 253 10.02 -0.66 -11.95
N ALA A 254 9.70 -0.86 -13.23
CA ALA A 254 9.99 -2.03 -14.06
C ALA A 254 9.40 -3.37 -13.58
N VAL A 255 8.15 -3.41 -13.08
CA VAL A 255 7.56 -4.62 -12.46
C VAL A 255 6.05 -4.78 -12.50
N PHE A 256 5.59 -6.00 -12.18
CA PHE A 256 4.22 -6.29 -11.79
C PHE A 256 4.06 -6.26 -10.26
N SER A 257 3.12 -5.47 -9.73
CA SER A 257 2.83 -5.35 -8.29
C SER A 257 1.32 -5.38 -8.02
N ASN A 258 0.94 -5.84 -6.82
CA ASN A 258 -0.46 -5.84 -6.37
C ASN A 258 -0.62 -4.98 -5.11
N ILE A 259 -1.65 -4.16 -5.07
CA ILE A 259 -2.00 -3.34 -3.91
C ILE A 259 -3.49 -3.52 -3.61
N SER A 260 -3.84 -3.78 -2.36
CA SER A 260 -5.22 -3.90 -1.94
C SER A 260 -5.50 -3.24 -0.59
N MET A 261 -6.70 -2.67 -0.46
CA MET A 261 -7.14 -1.96 0.74
C MET A 261 -6.18 -0.84 1.19
N LEU A 262 -5.59 -0.15 0.22
CA LEU A 262 -4.68 0.97 0.44
C LEU A 262 -5.47 2.21 0.88
N LYS A 263 -4.96 2.95 1.86
CA LYS A 263 -5.41 4.31 2.15
C LYS A 263 -4.25 5.27 2.03
N THR A 264 -4.36 6.27 1.16
CA THR A 264 -3.29 7.23 0.91
C THR A 264 -3.81 8.65 0.99
N TYR A 265 -3.15 9.50 1.77
CA TYR A 265 -3.44 10.93 1.94
C TYR A 265 -2.20 11.74 1.57
N LEU A 266 -2.28 12.53 0.49
CA LEU A 266 -1.09 13.07 -0.17
C LEU A 266 -0.89 14.56 0.05
N LYS A 267 0.26 14.92 0.63
CA LYS A 267 0.85 16.27 0.57
C LYS A 267 2.12 16.36 -0.29
N SER A 268 2.58 15.22 -0.82
CA SER A 268 3.72 15.11 -1.73
C SER A 268 3.32 15.37 -3.18
N ASP A 269 4.30 15.47 -4.08
CA ASP A 269 4.06 15.71 -5.51
C ASP A 269 3.12 14.67 -6.15
N TYR A 270 3.17 13.43 -5.69
CA TYR A 270 2.33 12.34 -6.18
C TYR A 270 2.06 11.28 -5.11
N GLY A 271 1.04 10.45 -5.36
CA GLY A 271 0.73 9.26 -4.57
C GLY A 271 1.37 8.00 -5.08
N ILE A 272 1.09 7.62 -6.31
CA ILE A 272 1.73 6.46 -6.94
C ILE A 272 2.37 6.89 -8.26
N ASN A 273 3.69 6.72 -8.36
CA ASN A 273 4.43 6.88 -9.61
C ASN A 273 4.79 5.49 -10.15
N LEU A 274 4.40 5.22 -11.40
CA LEU A 274 4.69 3.98 -12.10
C LEU A 274 5.58 4.25 -13.31
N GLU A 275 6.68 3.51 -13.38
CA GLU A 275 7.59 3.50 -14.52
C GLU A 275 7.71 2.07 -15.06
N ASN A 276 7.34 1.84 -16.32
CA ASN A 276 7.42 0.53 -16.97
C ASN A 276 6.85 -0.61 -16.11
N SER A 277 5.71 -0.35 -15.46
CA SER A 277 5.16 -1.25 -14.43
C SER A 277 3.67 -1.51 -14.61
N THR A 278 3.23 -2.68 -14.19
CA THR A 278 1.80 -3.01 -14.05
C THR A 278 1.44 -3.04 -12.56
N LEU A 279 0.39 -2.32 -12.19
CA LEU A 279 -0.18 -2.30 -10.85
C LEU A 279 -1.62 -2.76 -10.89
N HIS A 280 -1.94 -3.81 -10.16
CA HIS A 280 -3.32 -4.08 -9.79
C HIS A 280 -3.63 -3.36 -8.47
N ILE A 281 -4.66 -2.52 -8.45
CA ILE A 281 -5.11 -1.84 -7.23
C ILE A 281 -6.58 -2.17 -6.96
N GLU A 282 -6.90 -2.63 -5.74
CA GLU A 282 -8.27 -2.96 -5.38
C GLU A 282 -8.73 -2.38 -4.03
N ASN A 283 -10.02 -2.04 -3.91
CA ASN A 283 -10.65 -1.59 -2.67
C ASN A 283 -9.87 -0.46 -1.96
N SER A 284 -9.23 0.42 -2.74
CA SER A 284 -8.25 1.37 -2.26
C SER A 284 -8.75 2.79 -2.36
N THR A 285 -8.27 3.68 -1.50
CA THR A 285 -8.65 5.09 -1.47
C THR A 285 -7.38 5.94 -1.54
N ILE A 286 -7.23 6.72 -2.61
CA ILE A 286 -6.11 7.65 -2.83
C ILE A 286 -6.68 9.06 -2.87
N VAL A 287 -6.36 9.84 -1.84
CA VAL A 287 -6.85 11.21 -1.67
C VAL A 287 -5.68 12.18 -1.78
N SER A 288 -5.72 13.00 -2.83
CA SER A 288 -4.77 14.09 -3.04
C SER A 288 -5.32 15.37 -2.41
N ILE A 289 -4.78 15.76 -1.25
CA ILE A 289 -5.30 16.92 -0.50
C ILE A 289 -4.73 18.26 -0.99
N GLU A 290 -3.50 18.29 -1.50
CA GLU A 290 -2.95 19.50 -2.12
C GLU A 290 -3.39 19.64 -3.58
N SER A 291 -3.54 20.88 -4.05
CA SER A 291 -3.98 21.15 -5.43
C SER A 291 -2.99 20.67 -6.48
N THR A 292 -1.70 20.58 -6.14
CA THR A 292 -0.62 20.16 -7.05
C THR A 292 -0.31 18.66 -6.97
N SER A 293 -0.76 17.96 -5.94
CA SER A 293 -0.49 16.53 -5.78
C SER A 293 -1.26 15.70 -6.81
N LEU A 294 -0.56 14.78 -7.46
CA LEU A 294 -1.16 13.81 -8.38
C LEU A 294 -1.52 12.51 -7.65
N SER A 295 -2.68 11.93 -7.95
CA SER A 295 -3.06 10.59 -7.49
C SER A 295 -2.12 9.54 -8.11
N PHE A 296 -1.90 9.66 -9.42
CA PHE A 296 -1.07 8.76 -10.21
C PHE A 296 -0.19 9.51 -11.21
N ILE A 297 1.03 9.03 -11.39
CA ILE A 297 1.89 9.33 -12.53
C ILE A 297 2.20 8.01 -13.23
N LEU A 298 1.93 7.90 -14.53
CA LEU A 298 2.22 6.71 -15.32
C LEU A 298 3.17 7.08 -16.45
N GLN A 299 4.28 6.35 -16.55
CA GLN A 299 5.25 6.52 -17.61
C GLN A 299 5.90 5.20 -18.05
N GLN A 300 6.52 5.23 -19.23
CA GLN A 300 7.26 4.13 -19.84
C GLN A 300 6.42 2.85 -20.05
N ASN A 301 5.20 2.95 -20.59
CA ASN A 301 4.28 1.81 -20.81
C ASN A 301 3.71 1.20 -19.51
N SER A 302 3.39 2.04 -18.52
CA SER A 302 2.82 1.57 -17.25
C SER A 302 1.31 1.30 -17.34
N VAL A 303 0.84 0.31 -16.60
CA VAL A 303 -0.59 -0.08 -16.57
C VAL A 303 -1.08 -0.07 -15.13
N VAL A 304 -2.22 0.58 -14.87
CA VAL A 304 -2.94 0.47 -13.61
C VAL A 304 -4.29 -0.20 -13.87
N ASP A 305 -4.51 -1.36 -13.25
CA ASP A 305 -5.79 -2.06 -13.23
C ASP A 305 -6.47 -1.83 -11.88
N SER A 306 -7.33 -0.83 -11.83
CA SER A 306 -8.08 -0.43 -10.64
C SER A 306 -9.42 -1.16 -10.55
N LEU A 307 -9.72 -1.72 -9.39
CA LEU A 307 -11.00 -2.32 -9.04
C LEU A 307 -11.54 -1.72 -7.74
N ASP A 308 -12.79 -1.25 -7.72
CA ASP A 308 -13.45 -0.74 -6.50
C ASP A 308 -12.61 0.29 -5.72
N SER A 309 -11.79 1.05 -6.44
CA SER A 309 -10.87 2.02 -5.84
C SER A 309 -11.28 3.45 -6.19
N ILE A 310 -11.03 4.34 -5.24
CA ILE A 310 -11.43 5.75 -5.26
C ILE A 310 -10.18 6.59 -5.39
N PHE A 311 -10.14 7.43 -6.43
CA PHE A 311 -9.09 8.44 -6.63
C PHE A 311 -9.61 9.57 -7.52
N ASP A 312 -9.00 10.75 -7.40
CA ASP A 312 -9.32 11.88 -8.27
C ASP A 312 -8.71 11.66 -9.66
N LYS A 313 -9.58 11.41 -10.65
CA LYS A 313 -9.22 11.17 -12.06
C LYS A 313 -8.57 12.39 -12.71
N ASN A 314 -8.90 13.61 -12.27
CA ASN A 314 -8.28 14.84 -12.79
C ASN A 314 -6.83 15.00 -12.31
N LYS A 315 -6.43 14.19 -11.32
CA LYS A 315 -5.09 14.14 -10.76
C LYS A 315 -4.31 12.90 -11.23
N VAL A 316 -4.64 12.37 -12.40
CA VAL A 316 -3.88 11.31 -13.06
C VAL A 316 -3.07 11.92 -14.20
N SER A 317 -1.75 11.73 -14.18
CA SER A 317 -0.84 12.15 -15.24
C SER A 317 -0.32 10.94 -16.00
N ILE A 318 -0.57 10.89 -17.31
CA ILE A 318 -0.09 9.84 -18.22
C ILE A 318 0.92 10.48 -19.17
N VAL A 319 2.20 10.14 -19.01
CA VAL A 319 3.33 10.82 -19.67
C VAL A 319 3.58 10.29 -21.09
N ASP A 320 3.26 9.03 -21.36
CA ASP A 320 3.46 8.39 -22.67
C ASP A 320 2.18 7.76 -23.22
N ALA A 321 2.15 7.48 -24.53
CA ALA A 321 0.96 7.00 -25.22
C ALA A 321 0.57 5.54 -24.91
N ASN A 322 1.49 4.74 -24.37
CA ASN A 322 1.28 3.32 -24.10
C ASN A 322 0.87 3.05 -22.65
N SER A 323 1.04 4.03 -21.77
CA SER A 323 0.58 3.96 -20.39
C SER A 323 -0.95 4.05 -20.30
N VAL A 324 -1.56 3.26 -19.40
CA VAL A 324 -3.02 3.09 -19.31
C VAL A 324 -3.50 2.98 -17.87
N VAL A 325 -4.63 3.62 -17.55
CA VAL A 325 -5.42 3.33 -16.34
C VAL A 325 -6.75 2.70 -16.75
N ASN A 326 -7.02 1.50 -16.24
CA ASN A 326 -8.29 0.80 -16.36
C ASN A 326 -9.02 0.91 -15.03
N VAL A 327 -10.26 1.42 -15.03
CA VAL A 327 -11.04 1.56 -13.78
C VAL A 327 -12.29 0.71 -13.85
N LYS A 328 -12.44 -0.16 -12.87
CA LYS A 328 -13.58 -1.08 -12.69
C LYS A 328 -14.24 -0.80 -11.37
N TRP A 329 -15.56 -0.89 -11.34
CA TRP A 329 -16.33 -0.95 -10.10
C TRP A 329 -17.36 -2.05 -10.18
N HIS A 330 -17.55 -2.71 -9.04
CA HIS A 330 -18.64 -3.59 -8.78
C HIS A 330 -19.72 -2.84 -8.01
N THR A 331 -20.95 -2.98 -8.47
CA THR A 331 -22.12 -2.60 -7.68
C THR A 331 -23.09 -3.77 -7.65
N SER A 332 -23.62 -4.06 -6.47
CA SER A 332 -24.62 -5.11 -6.27
C SER A 332 -25.96 -4.43 -6.01
N PHE A 333 -26.99 -4.87 -6.72
CA PHE A 333 -28.35 -4.39 -6.49
C PHE A 333 -29.21 -5.50 -5.92
N TYR A 334 -30.00 -5.12 -4.93
CA TYR A 334 -31.02 -5.97 -4.36
C TYR A 334 -32.36 -5.25 -4.50
N THR A 335 -33.36 -5.99 -4.96
CA THR A 335 -34.69 -5.42 -5.24
C THR A 335 -35.67 -6.01 -4.24
N TYR A 336 -36.06 -5.23 -3.25
CA TYR A 336 -37.04 -5.61 -2.24
C TYR A 336 -38.22 -4.63 -2.24
N ASP A 337 -39.42 -5.11 -1.93
CA ASP A 337 -40.58 -4.28 -1.61
C ASP A 337 -40.43 -3.66 -0.21
N GLU A 338 -41.40 -2.84 0.19
CA GLU A 338 -41.43 -2.20 1.51
C GLU A 338 -41.51 -3.20 2.68
N TYR A 339 -41.82 -4.48 2.41
CA TYR A 339 -41.92 -5.56 3.38
C TYR A 339 -40.69 -6.49 3.37
N GLY A 340 -39.67 -6.20 2.54
CA GLY A 340 -38.46 -7.01 2.41
C GLY A 340 -38.62 -8.24 1.50
N ASN A 341 -39.73 -8.38 0.78
CA ASN A 341 -39.91 -9.44 -0.21
C ASN A 341 -39.22 -9.05 -1.52
N PRO A 342 -38.59 -9.99 -2.24
CA PRO A 342 -37.96 -9.68 -3.52
C PRO A 342 -38.98 -9.19 -4.56
N PHE A 343 -38.68 -8.06 -5.20
CA PHE A 343 -39.50 -7.48 -6.27
C PHE A 343 -39.36 -8.33 -7.56
N PRO A 344 -40.46 -8.86 -8.13
CA PRO A 344 -40.37 -9.82 -9.23
C PRO A 344 -40.01 -9.17 -10.59
N GLU A 345 -40.36 -7.90 -10.80
CA GLU A 345 -40.28 -7.27 -12.12
C GLU A 345 -39.74 -5.83 -12.05
N VAL A 346 -38.45 -5.71 -12.34
CA VAL A 346 -37.70 -4.45 -12.31
C VAL A 346 -36.94 -4.30 -13.62
N GLU A 347 -36.84 -3.06 -14.09
CA GLU A 347 -35.96 -2.68 -15.18
C GLU A 347 -34.78 -1.88 -14.61
N LEU A 348 -33.55 -2.34 -14.88
CA LEU A 348 -32.35 -1.58 -14.55
C LEU A 348 -31.96 -0.72 -15.75
N LEU A 349 -31.99 0.58 -15.57
CA LEU A 349 -31.66 1.59 -16.56
C LEU A 349 -30.30 2.20 -16.21
N VAL A 350 -29.39 2.25 -17.19
CA VAL A 350 -28.22 3.15 -17.14
C VAL A 350 -28.60 4.41 -17.87
N THR A 351 -28.64 5.51 -17.13
CA THR A 351 -28.94 6.82 -17.68
C THR A 351 -27.68 7.66 -17.69
N SER A 352 -27.28 8.08 -18.88
CA SER A 352 -26.31 9.16 -19.10
C SER A 352 -27.06 10.46 -19.38
N ASN A 353 -26.35 11.58 -19.38
CA ASN A 353 -26.91 12.86 -19.82
C ASN A 353 -27.30 12.89 -21.33
N GLN A 354 -26.96 11.87 -22.12
CA GLN A 354 -27.27 11.79 -23.56
C GLN A 354 -28.22 10.64 -23.93
N SER A 355 -28.35 9.61 -23.09
CA SER A 355 -29.10 8.40 -23.42
C SER A 355 -29.51 7.61 -22.18
N GLU A 356 -30.66 6.94 -22.27
CA GLU A 356 -31.11 5.93 -21.31
C GLU A 356 -31.05 4.56 -22.00
N ILE A 357 -30.38 3.60 -21.37
CA ILE A 357 -30.22 2.25 -21.88
C ILE A 357 -30.77 1.27 -20.86
N SER A 358 -31.81 0.53 -21.25
CA SER A 358 -32.28 -0.62 -20.49
C SER A 358 -31.25 -1.74 -20.55
N LEU A 359 -30.68 -2.09 -19.40
CA LEU A 359 -29.68 -3.15 -19.30
C LEU A 359 -30.34 -4.52 -19.20
N PHE A 360 -31.43 -4.59 -18.43
CA PHE A 360 -32.09 -5.84 -18.13
C PHE A 360 -33.48 -5.60 -17.53
N THR A 361 -34.44 -6.42 -17.95
CA THR A 361 -35.77 -6.55 -17.35
C THR A 361 -35.87 -7.89 -16.61
N ASN A 362 -36.09 -7.82 -15.30
CA ASN A 362 -36.40 -9.00 -14.51
C ASN A 362 -37.86 -9.40 -14.71
N THR A 363 -38.11 -10.70 -14.84
CA THR A 363 -39.43 -11.30 -15.02
C THR A 363 -39.70 -12.41 -13.98
N GLY A 364 -39.04 -12.36 -12.82
CA GLY A 364 -39.13 -13.42 -11.81
C GLY A 364 -38.71 -13.05 -10.38
N PRO A 365 -39.24 -13.77 -9.37
CA PRO A 365 -39.30 -13.37 -7.96
C PRO A 365 -37.99 -13.45 -7.16
N SER A 366 -36.81 -13.62 -7.75
CA SER A 366 -35.55 -13.66 -6.97
C SER A 366 -34.30 -13.65 -7.86
N ALA A 367 -33.85 -12.46 -8.26
CA ALA A 367 -32.56 -12.32 -8.93
C ALA A 367 -31.68 -11.28 -8.23
N LEU A 368 -30.58 -11.76 -7.63
CA LEU A 368 -29.41 -10.92 -7.40
C LEU A 368 -28.84 -10.56 -8.78
N ALA A 369 -28.73 -9.26 -9.07
CA ALA A 369 -27.96 -8.78 -10.20
C ALA A 369 -26.65 -8.17 -9.68
N ILE A 370 -25.52 -8.76 -10.07
CA ILE A 370 -24.21 -8.12 -9.92
C ILE A 370 -23.98 -7.35 -11.21
N LEU A 371 -23.55 -6.09 -11.10
CA LEU A 371 -23.19 -5.25 -12.22
C LEU A 371 -21.70 -4.92 -12.11
N GLU A 372 -20.89 -5.35 -13.07
CA GLU A 372 -19.53 -4.83 -13.27
C GLU A 372 -19.65 -3.72 -14.31
N ILE A 373 -19.34 -2.51 -13.86
CA ILE A 373 -19.17 -1.38 -14.76
C ILE A 373 -17.67 -1.20 -14.94
N GLN A 374 -17.23 -1.30 -16.18
CA GLN A 374 -15.86 -1.00 -16.55
C GLN A 374 -15.83 0.30 -17.35
N GLU A 375 -15.26 1.35 -16.75
CA GLU A 375 -14.89 2.57 -17.46
C GLU A 375 -13.50 2.34 -18.05
N TYR A 376 -13.46 2.25 -19.36
CA TYR A 376 -12.21 1.96 -20.04
C TYR A 376 -11.36 3.22 -20.23
N LYS A 377 -10.05 3.00 -20.15
CA LYS A 377 -8.91 3.66 -20.79
C LYS A 377 -8.84 5.19 -20.75
N LEU A 378 -8.19 5.72 -19.71
CA LEU A 378 -7.52 7.02 -19.82
C LEU A 378 -6.25 6.85 -20.66
N MET A 379 -6.14 7.60 -21.77
CA MET A 379 -4.94 7.72 -22.60
C MET A 379 -4.46 9.18 -22.59
N ASN A 380 -3.21 9.42 -22.99
CA ASN A 380 -2.46 10.69 -22.92
C ASN A 380 -3.28 12.00 -23.10
N ALA A 381 -2.82 13.05 -22.42
CA ALA A 381 -3.41 14.35 -22.09
C ALA A 381 -4.00 15.23 -23.21
N ASN A 382 -4.03 14.78 -24.46
CA ASN A 382 -4.66 15.53 -25.56
C ASN A 382 -5.91 14.85 -26.13
N GLU A 383 -6.19 13.60 -25.76
CA GLU A 383 -7.41 12.90 -26.13
C GLU A 383 -7.93 12.12 -24.92
N PHE A 384 -8.83 12.75 -24.15
CA PHE A 384 -9.81 11.98 -23.38
C PHE A 384 -10.67 11.25 -24.41
N TYR A 385 -10.22 10.07 -24.85
CA TYR A 385 -11.12 9.11 -25.44
C TYR A 385 -12.01 8.69 -24.28
N TYR A 386 -13.21 9.26 -24.16
CA TYR A 386 -14.26 8.73 -23.29
C TYR A 386 -14.76 7.48 -23.99
N PRO A 387 -14.13 6.29 -23.80
CA PRO A 387 -14.57 5.16 -24.54
C PRO A 387 -15.92 4.76 -23.92
N PRO A 388 -16.78 4.10 -24.71
CA PRO A 388 -17.98 3.49 -24.21
C PRO A 388 -17.76 2.75 -22.89
N TYR A 389 -18.64 2.97 -21.90
CA TYR A 389 -18.67 2.07 -20.74
C TYR A 389 -19.02 0.67 -21.28
N THR A 390 -18.26 -0.33 -20.84
CA THR A 390 -18.72 -1.71 -20.97
C THR A 390 -19.41 -2.05 -19.68
N VAL A 391 -20.71 -2.30 -19.78
CA VAL A 391 -21.51 -2.73 -18.65
C VAL A 391 -21.76 -4.22 -18.80
N LYS A 392 -21.30 -4.99 -17.81
CA LYS A 392 -21.59 -6.42 -17.72
C LYS A 392 -22.56 -6.62 -16.58
N ALA A 393 -23.75 -7.11 -16.91
CA ALA A 393 -24.74 -7.51 -15.91
C ALA A 393 -24.76 -9.04 -15.82
N TRP A 394 -24.72 -9.57 -14.59
CA TRP A 394 -24.94 -10.99 -14.33
C TRP A 394 -26.25 -11.18 -13.58
N LYS A 395 -27.13 -12.01 -14.14
CA LYS A 395 -28.38 -12.42 -13.50
C LYS A 395 -28.17 -13.75 -12.77
N ASN A 396 -28.47 -13.83 -11.48
CA ASN A 396 -28.63 -15.12 -10.82
C ASN A 396 -29.99 -15.73 -11.22
N THR A 397 -29.98 -16.89 -11.88
CA THR A 397 -31.19 -17.57 -12.37
C THR A 397 -31.69 -18.71 -11.46
N GLY A 398 -31.14 -18.85 -10.26
CA GLY A 398 -31.60 -19.85 -9.28
C GLY A 398 -30.99 -21.24 -9.43
N SER A 399 -29.85 -21.37 -10.12
CA SER A 399 -29.09 -22.63 -10.23
C SER A 399 -27.60 -22.37 -10.49
N ASP A 400 -26.90 -21.59 -9.64
CA ASP A 400 -25.47 -21.22 -9.78
C ASP A 400 -25.03 -20.68 -11.16
N ASN A 401 -25.97 -20.40 -12.07
CA ASN A 401 -25.73 -20.03 -13.45
C ASN A 401 -25.99 -18.53 -13.60
N PHE A 402 -24.91 -17.80 -13.84
CA PHE A 402 -24.95 -16.41 -14.24
C PHE A 402 -24.98 -16.32 -15.77
N THR A 403 -26.00 -15.67 -16.35
CA THR A 403 -25.95 -15.24 -17.75
C THR A 403 -25.40 -13.83 -17.82
N SER A 404 -24.39 -13.59 -18.66
CA SER A 404 -23.81 -12.27 -18.88
C SER A 404 -24.34 -11.64 -20.17
N ASN A 405 -24.81 -10.41 -20.09
CA ASN A 405 -25.04 -9.55 -21.25
C ASN A 405 -23.96 -8.47 -21.24
N ASN A 406 -23.12 -8.45 -22.28
CA ASN A 406 -22.18 -7.34 -22.50
C ASN A 406 -22.92 -6.24 -23.25
N ILE A 407 -23.19 -5.12 -22.59
CA ILE A 407 -23.83 -3.96 -23.20
C ILE A 407 -22.78 -2.87 -23.38
N PHE A 408 -22.69 -2.38 -24.60
CA PHE A 408 -21.78 -1.32 -24.99
C PHE A 408 -22.54 0.01 -24.97
N VAL A 409 -22.09 0.95 -24.14
CA VAL A 409 -22.73 2.27 -23.96
C VAL A 409 -21.83 3.36 -24.56
N PRO A 410 -21.97 3.71 -25.86
CA PRO A 410 -21.10 4.69 -26.50
C PRO A 410 -21.31 6.12 -25.96
N ASN A 411 -20.23 6.90 -25.91
CA ASN A 411 -20.22 8.36 -25.69
C ASN A 411 -20.95 8.84 -24.42
N CYS A 412 -20.80 8.12 -23.32
CA CYS A 412 -21.39 8.54 -22.05
C CYS A 412 -20.39 9.41 -21.25
N PRO A 413 -20.77 10.62 -20.82
CA PRO A 413 -19.96 11.47 -19.95
C PRO A 413 -19.71 10.86 -18.56
N SER A 414 -18.92 11.55 -17.73
CA SER A 414 -18.45 11.11 -16.41
C SER A 414 -19.54 10.76 -15.39
N ASP A 415 -20.81 11.05 -15.70
CA ASP A 415 -21.94 10.97 -14.78
C ASP A 415 -22.98 9.97 -15.33
N ILE A 416 -22.75 8.67 -15.08
CA ILE A 416 -23.79 7.65 -15.20
C ILE A 416 -24.61 7.59 -13.91
N SER A 417 -25.93 7.55 -14.05
CA SER A 417 -26.84 7.20 -12.96
C SER A 417 -27.47 5.84 -13.25
N LEU A 418 -27.65 5.06 -12.20
CA LEU A 418 -28.37 3.80 -12.25
C LEU A 418 -29.75 4.06 -11.69
N THR A 419 -30.76 3.96 -12.54
CA THR A 419 -32.15 4.07 -12.12
C THR A 419 -32.80 2.70 -12.22
N MET A 420 -33.46 2.31 -11.15
CA MET A 420 -34.30 1.12 -11.16
C MET A 420 -35.75 1.56 -11.30
N ARG A 421 -36.42 1.07 -12.34
CA ARG A 421 -37.85 1.30 -12.55
C ARG A 421 -38.62 0.03 -12.24
N ALA A 422 -39.56 0.11 -11.31
CA ALA A 422 -40.57 -0.93 -11.16
C ALA A 422 -41.43 -0.94 -12.42
N LEU A 423 -41.61 -2.11 -13.02
CA LEU A 423 -42.53 -2.26 -14.13
C LEU A 423 -43.95 -2.38 -13.56
N GLU A 424 -44.90 -1.73 -14.21
CA GLU A 424 -46.30 -1.76 -13.79
C GLU A 424 -47.17 -2.49 -14.83
N PRO A 425 -48.14 -3.31 -14.41
CA PRO A 425 -49.15 -3.82 -15.30
C PRO A 425 -50.07 -2.68 -15.75
N ASN A 426 -50.47 -2.68 -17.02
CA ASN A 426 -51.42 -1.72 -17.57
C ASN A 426 -52.51 -2.51 -18.30
N VAL A 427 -53.59 -2.84 -17.58
CA VAL A 427 -54.66 -3.71 -18.06
C VAL A 427 -55.79 -2.87 -18.66
N THR A 428 -56.04 -3.06 -19.95
CA THR A 428 -57.24 -2.54 -20.62
C THR A 428 -58.30 -3.63 -20.69
N ILE A 429 -59.53 -3.30 -20.29
CA ILE A 429 -60.69 -4.20 -20.34
C ILE A 429 -61.74 -3.61 -21.27
N ILE A 430 -62.22 -4.40 -22.23
CA ILE A 430 -63.27 -4.04 -23.17
C ILE A 430 -64.36 -5.10 -23.12
N LYS A 431 -65.58 -4.70 -22.78
CA LYS A 431 -66.75 -5.57 -22.85
C LYS A 431 -67.61 -5.18 -24.04
N ASN A 432 -67.81 -6.12 -24.97
CA ASN A 432 -68.67 -5.94 -26.14
C ASN A 432 -69.85 -6.89 -26.07
N SER A 433 -71.06 -6.41 -26.39
CA SER A 433 -72.20 -7.28 -26.70
C SER A 433 -72.28 -7.48 -28.21
N LEU A 434 -72.69 -8.68 -28.63
CA LEU A 434 -73.03 -8.89 -30.04
C LEU A 434 -74.41 -8.31 -30.40
N ALA A 435 -75.28 -8.12 -29.40
CA ALA A 435 -76.60 -7.51 -29.55
C ALA A 435 -76.57 -6.03 -29.16
N ARG A 436 -77.06 -5.15 -30.05
CA ARG A 436 -77.22 -3.70 -29.75
C ARG A 436 -78.49 -3.38 -28.96
N TYR A 437 -79.48 -4.28 -29.01
CA TYR A 437 -80.76 -4.20 -28.30
C TYR A 437 -81.17 -5.61 -27.86
N ALA A 438 -81.82 -5.70 -26.71
CA ALA A 438 -82.38 -6.94 -26.18
C ALA A 438 -83.75 -6.63 -25.54
N ILE A 439 -84.75 -7.48 -25.76
CA ILE A 439 -86.03 -7.44 -25.05
C ILE A 439 -86.03 -8.41 -23.86
N PRO A 440 -86.94 -8.26 -22.88
CA PRO A 440 -87.04 -9.19 -21.76
C PRO A 440 -87.22 -10.64 -22.24
N GLY A 441 -86.30 -11.52 -21.84
CA GLY A 441 -86.24 -12.92 -22.26
C GLY A 441 -85.18 -13.23 -23.32
N ASP A 442 -84.50 -12.23 -23.90
CA ASP A 442 -83.42 -12.44 -24.84
C ASP A 442 -82.12 -12.92 -24.15
N GLU A 443 -81.39 -13.80 -24.83
CA GLU A 443 -80.03 -14.19 -24.44
C GLU A 443 -79.01 -13.21 -25.04
N VAL A 444 -78.27 -12.50 -24.19
CA VAL A 444 -77.22 -11.57 -24.61
C VAL A 444 -75.85 -12.15 -24.31
N ASN A 445 -75.09 -12.45 -25.37
CA ASN A 445 -73.71 -12.88 -25.25
C ASN A 445 -72.77 -11.67 -25.20
N PHE A 446 -71.96 -11.60 -24.14
CA PHE A 446 -70.90 -10.62 -23.98
C PHE A 446 -69.53 -11.28 -24.18
N VAL A 447 -68.63 -10.56 -24.83
CA VAL A 447 -67.21 -10.93 -24.92
C VAL A 447 -66.41 -9.87 -24.17
N VAL A 448 -65.69 -10.32 -23.15
CA VAL A 448 -64.75 -9.47 -22.39
C VAL A 448 -63.35 -9.74 -22.91
N TYR A 449 -62.75 -8.71 -23.47
CA TYR A 449 -61.34 -8.69 -23.84
C TYR A 449 -60.56 -8.02 -22.72
N TYR A 450 -59.49 -8.67 -22.28
CA TYR A 450 -58.48 -8.05 -21.43
C TYR A 450 -57.15 -8.07 -22.16
N ASN A 451 -56.38 -7.02 -22.01
CA ASN A 451 -55.04 -6.93 -22.55
C ASN A 451 -54.14 -6.17 -21.56
N ASN A 452 -53.08 -6.82 -21.10
CA ASN A 452 -52.05 -6.15 -20.32
C ASN A 452 -50.99 -5.61 -21.28
N THR A 453 -50.95 -4.30 -21.46
CA THR A 453 -49.93 -3.62 -22.26
C THR A 453 -48.79 -3.05 -21.39
N GLY A 454 -48.81 -3.34 -20.09
CA GLY A 454 -47.76 -2.92 -19.15
C GLY A 454 -46.51 -3.79 -19.26
N GLY A 455 -45.43 -3.33 -18.63
CA GLY A 455 -44.15 -4.04 -18.61
C GLY A 455 -44.09 -5.17 -17.58
N ALA A 456 -45.02 -5.18 -16.62
CA ALA A 456 -45.12 -6.19 -15.57
C ALA A 456 -46.31 -7.12 -15.77
N SER A 457 -46.18 -8.35 -15.30
CA SER A 457 -47.23 -9.35 -15.18
C SER A 457 -48.35 -8.89 -14.23
N SER A 458 -49.58 -9.27 -14.53
CA SER A 458 -50.74 -8.99 -13.67
C SER A 458 -51.14 -10.25 -12.91
N TYR A 459 -50.59 -10.46 -11.71
CA TYR A 459 -50.76 -11.71 -10.96
C TYR A 459 -52.15 -11.86 -10.29
N ASP A 460 -52.82 -10.76 -9.96
CA ASP A 460 -54.10 -10.75 -9.21
C ASP A 460 -55.20 -9.92 -9.90
N VAL A 461 -55.45 -10.20 -11.19
CA VAL A 461 -56.54 -9.51 -11.92
C VAL A 461 -57.88 -10.14 -11.57
N TYR A 462 -58.74 -9.37 -10.89
CA TYR A 462 -60.13 -9.73 -10.63
C TYR A 462 -61.06 -8.86 -11.50
N ILE A 463 -61.79 -9.51 -12.42
CA ILE A 463 -62.81 -8.86 -13.24
C ILE A 463 -64.17 -9.13 -12.62
N ASN A 464 -64.81 -8.09 -12.08
CA ASN A 464 -66.18 -8.15 -11.60
C ASN A 464 -67.11 -7.45 -12.58
N ASP A 465 -67.95 -8.22 -13.26
CA ASP A 465 -68.94 -7.72 -14.19
C ASP A 465 -70.31 -7.72 -13.51
N THR A 466 -70.79 -6.54 -13.13
CA THR A 466 -72.14 -6.37 -12.59
C THR A 466 -73.08 -6.13 -13.76
N LEU A 467 -73.93 -7.11 -14.06
CA LEU A 467 -75.01 -6.93 -15.04
C LEU A 467 -75.98 -5.86 -14.51
N PRO A 468 -76.41 -4.88 -15.33
CA PRO A 468 -77.45 -3.94 -14.95
C PRO A 468 -78.83 -4.60 -14.85
#